data_AF-A0A4U1CMR4-F1
#
_entry.id   AF-A0A4U1CMR4-F1
#
_cell.length_a   1.000
_cell.length_b   1.000
_cell.length_c   1.000
_cell.angle_alpha   90.00
_cell.angle_beta   90.00
_cell.angle_gamma   90.00
#
_symmetry.space_group_name_H-M   'P 1'
#
loop_
_entity.id
_entity.type
_entity.pdbx_description
1 polymer ?
#
loop_
_entity_poly.entity_id
_entity_poly.type
_entity_poly.pdbx_seq_one_letter_code
_entity_poly.pdbx_strand_id
1 'polypeptide(L)'
;MIQLNFRVLAIGLFVVMQLFMVRTFAQTTDKSDPSPLKFPTPKGIANQLFYLQRDPNVNTIIYELNADKNGVVDKKEPILIYWMRYGDKGEKQDLSYIQRKFAYGIQTKQIAKDQYELRFVSHKKLPMYLQRGEDKKFHVYVTVNQKKLQIERIFVRIEGGSFWLPNVKYVEIKGMNTANDAVVVERIKV
;
A
#
# COMPACT_ATOMS: atom_id res chain seq x y z
N MET A 1 -58.48 50.45 24.76
CA MET A 1 -57.64 50.51 25.98
C MET A 1 -57.30 49.07 26.36
N ILE A 2 -56.09 48.84 26.90
CA ILE A 2 -55.45 47.56 27.24
C ILE A 2 -54.53 47.01 26.12
N GLN A 3 -53.25 47.43 26.22
CA GLN A 3 -52.11 46.73 25.66
C GLN A 3 -51.83 45.46 26.47
N LEU A 4 -51.39 44.39 25.82
CA LEU A 4 -50.70 43.28 26.49
C LEU A 4 -49.51 42.84 25.63
N ASN A 5 -48.30 43.23 26.06
CA ASN A 5 -47.05 42.74 25.52
C ASN A 5 -46.65 41.46 26.25
N PHE A 6 -46.54 40.35 25.52
CA PHE A 6 -45.84 39.15 25.99
C PHE A 6 -44.62 38.92 25.12
N ARG A 7 -43.45 39.24 25.66
CA ARG A 7 -42.19 38.62 25.26
C ARG A 7 -42.09 37.29 25.99
N VAL A 8 -41.85 36.19 25.27
CA VAL A 8 -40.83 35.15 25.53
C VAL A 8 -41.02 33.98 24.55
N LEU A 9 -39.91 33.66 23.87
CA LEU A 9 -39.51 32.41 23.23
C LEU A 9 -40.61 31.45 22.72
N ALA A 10 -40.71 31.35 21.40
CA ALA A 10 -40.84 30.05 20.75
C ALA A 10 -39.73 29.93 19.69
N ILE A 11 -38.63 29.33 20.13
CA ILE A 11 -37.56 28.80 19.30
C ILE A 11 -38.21 27.70 18.44
N GLY A 12 -38.40 27.97 17.16
CA GLY A 12 -39.18 27.09 16.29
C GLY A 12 -38.75 27.20 14.83
N LEU A 13 -37.78 26.36 14.48
CA LEU A 13 -37.68 25.73 13.16
C LEU A 13 -37.52 26.67 11.95
N PHE A 14 -36.31 27.18 11.73
CA PHE A 14 -35.84 27.37 10.36
C PHE A 14 -34.77 26.31 10.07
N VAL A 15 -35.21 25.33 9.30
CA VAL A 15 -34.48 24.16 8.82
C VAL A 15 -33.16 24.62 8.21
N VAL A 16 -32.06 24.41 8.94
CA VAL A 16 -30.71 24.44 8.36
C VAL A 16 -30.59 23.16 7.55
N MET A 17 -31.10 23.20 6.32
CA MET A 17 -30.79 22.23 5.28
C MET A 17 -29.35 22.51 4.82
N GLN A 18 -28.39 22.27 5.71
CA GLN A 18 -27.01 22.06 5.30
C GLN A 18 -26.99 20.73 4.58
N LEU A 19 -27.19 20.82 3.27
CA LEU A 19 -26.65 19.87 2.32
C LEU A 19 -25.20 19.63 2.71
N PHE A 20 -24.96 18.54 3.44
CA PHE A 20 -23.66 17.88 3.46
C PHE A 20 -23.42 17.44 2.02
N MET A 21 -22.96 18.37 1.19
CA MET A 21 -22.24 18.09 -0.03
C MET A 21 -21.00 17.32 0.43
N VAL A 22 -21.14 16.01 0.55
CA VAL A 22 -20.01 15.10 0.56
C VAL A 22 -19.31 15.37 -0.76
N ARG A 23 -18.32 16.24 -0.73
CA ARG A 23 -17.40 16.41 -1.86
C ARG A 23 -16.66 15.10 -1.96
N THR A 24 -17.16 14.20 -2.79
CA THR A 24 -16.35 13.11 -3.32
C THR A 24 -15.25 13.79 -4.13
N PHE A 25 -14.12 14.08 -3.48
CA PHE A 25 -12.89 14.35 -4.18
C PHE A 25 -12.53 13.05 -4.90
N ALA A 26 -13.00 12.92 -6.13
CA ALA A 26 -12.43 11.98 -7.08
C ALA A 26 -10.98 12.41 -7.25
N GLN A 27 -10.08 11.78 -6.51
CA GLN A 27 -8.67 11.99 -6.73
C GLN A 27 -8.35 11.51 -8.15
N THR A 28 -7.98 12.44 -9.00
CA THR A 28 -7.38 12.16 -10.28
C THR A 28 -6.03 11.50 -10.02
N THR A 29 -6.00 10.17 -10.07
CA THR A 29 -4.75 9.41 -10.16
C THR A 29 -3.96 9.96 -11.34
N ASP A 30 -2.80 10.54 -11.09
CA ASP A 30 -1.89 10.98 -12.15
C ASP A 30 -1.59 9.77 -13.05
N LYS A 31 -1.94 9.85 -14.34
CA LYS A 31 -1.72 8.79 -15.34
C LYS A 31 -0.61 9.15 -16.34
N SER A 32 0.11 10.25 -16.10
CA SER A 32 1.24 10.63 -16.95
C SER A 32 2.38 9.61 -16.87
N ASP A 33 3.13 9.43 -17.96
CA ASP A 33 4.29 8.51 -18.05
C ASP A 33 4.00 7.07 -17.55
N PRO A 34 3.07 6.32 -18.18
CA PRO A 34 2.91 4.90 -17.89
C PRO A 34 4.14 4.12 -18.36
N SER A 35 4.45 2.99 -17.70
CA SER A 35 5.42 2.05 -18.26
C SER A 35 4.93 1.54 -19.62
N PRO A 36 5.84 1.34 -20.59
CA PRO A 36 5.50 0.71 -21.86
C PRO A 36 5.23 -0.80 -21.72
N LEU A 37 5.55 -1.40 -20.57
CA LEU A 37 5.43 -2.83 -20.33
C LEU A 37 4.04 -3.20 -19.80
N LYS A 38 3.56 -4.37 -20.24
CA LYS A 38 2.36 -5.00 -19.65
C LYS A 38 2.81 -6.01 -18.60
N PHE A 39 2.48 -5.73 -17.35
CA PHE A 39 2.88 -6.57 -16.23
C PHE A 39 1.84 -7.66 -15.92
N PRO A 40 2.26 -8.91 -15.70
CA PRO A 40 1.36 -9.96 -15.24
C PRO A 40 0.95 -9.75 -13.78
N THR A 41 -0.23 -10.20 -13.39
CA THR A 41 -0.62 -10.25 -11.97
C THR A 41 -0.26 -11.62 -11.39
N PRO A 42 0.48 -11.70 -10.29
CA PRO A 42 0.75 -12.95 -9.60
C PRO A 42 -0.53 -13.67 -9.18
N LYS A 43 -0.55 -15.00 -9.34
CA LYS A 43 -1.69 -15.87 -9.00
C LYS A 43 -1.20 -17.13 -8.31
N GLY A 44 -2.03 -17.69 -7.43
CA GLY A 44 -1.77 -18.99 -6.78
C GLY A 44 -0.68 -18.97 -5.71
N ILE A 45 -0.25 -17.78 -5.25
CA ILE A 45 0.74 -17.66 -4.18
C ILE A 45 0.00 -17.60 -2.86
N ALA A 46 0.11 -18.67 -2.08
CA ALA A 46 -0.41 -18.71 -0.71
C ALA A 46 0.27 -17.62 0.12
N ASN A 47 -0.47 -17.01 1.05
CA ASN A 47 0.09 -16.04 1.99
C ASN A 47 0.77 -14.82 1.35
N GLN A 48 0.49 -14.51 0.08
CA GLN A 48 0.98 -13.29 -0.56
C GLN A 48 0.43 -12.06 0.17
N LEU A 49 1.33 -11.20 0.63
CA LEU A 49 1.00 -9.92 1.26
C LEU A 49 0.82 -8.85 0.19
N PHE A 50 1.83 -8.69 -0.67
CA PHE A 50 1.82 -7.78 -1.82
C PHE A 50 2.93 -8.18 -2.80
N TYR A 51 3.00 -7.48 -3.93
CA TYR A 51 4.08 -7.67 -4.91
C TYR A 51 4.62 -6.33 -5.43
N LEU A 52 5.88 -6.34 -5.85
CA LEU A 52 6.57 -5.20 -6.44
C LEU A 52 6.90 -5.47 -7.90
N GLN A 53 6.52 -4.55 -8.76
CA GLN A 53 6.87 -4.51 -10.17
C GLN A 53 7.64 -3.25 -10.49
N ARG A 54 8.45 -3.29 -11.54
CA ARG A 54 9.32 -2.17 -11.89
C ARG A 54 9.75 -2.23 -13.34
N ASP A 55 10.18 -1.11 -13.91
CA ASP A 55 10.91 -1.12 -15.18
C ASP A 55 12.38 -1.58 -14.99
N PRO A 56 13.01 -2.24 -15.98
CA PRO A 56 12.60 -2.36 -17.37
C PRO A 56 12.12 -3.77 -17.77
N ASN A 57 11.72 -4.61 -16.83
CA ASN A 57 11.26 -5.96 -17.16
C ASN A 57 10.04 -6.38 -16.34
N VAL A 58 9.36 -7.42 -16.80
CA VAL A 58 8.09 -7.88 -16.21
C VAL A 58 8.26 -8.80 -15.00
N ASN A 59 9.50 -9.06 -14.56
CA ASN A 59 9.75 -9.88 -13.39
C ASN A 59 9.21 -9.19 -12.15
N THR A 60 8.58 -9.97 -11.29
CA THR A 60 7.85 -9.46 -10.13
C THR A 60 8.52 -9.94 -8.85
N ILE A 61 8.69 -9.06 -7.87
CA ILE A 61 9.12 -9.46 -6.53
C ILE A 61 7.87 -9.74 -5.70
N ILE A 62 7.83 -10.90 -5.06
CA ILE A 62 6.74 -11.31 -4.18
C ILE A 62 7.16 -11.10 -2.74
N TYR A 63 6.26 -10.56 -1.93
CA TYR A 63 6.38 -10.45 -0.49
C TYR A 63 5.31 -11.36 0.12
N GLU A 64 5.76 -12.49 0.64
CA GLU A 64 4.91 -13.55 1.20
C GLU A 64 5.08 -13.61 2.71
N LEU A 65 3.99 -13.79 3.45
CA LEU A 65 4.07 -13.98 4.90
C LEU A 65 4.83 -15.28 5.22
N ASN A 66 5.86 -15.18 6.04
CA ASN A 66 6.53 -16.34 6.61
C ASN A 66 5.81 -16.78 7.88
N ALA A 67 4.91 -17.74 7.75
CA ALA A 67 4.20 -18.34 8.87
C ALA A 67 4.22 -19.87 8.76
N ASP A 68 4.25 -20.53 9.91
CA ASP A 68 4.13 -21.98 9.97
C ASP A 68 2.70 -22.46 9.61
N LYS A 69 2.52 -23.77 9.56
CA LYS A 69 1.22 -24.41 9.29
C LYS A 69 0.11 -24.04 10.31
N ASN A 70 0.47 -23.52 11.48
CA ASN A 70 -0.46 -23.09 12.51
C ASN A 70 -0.75 -21.58 12.41
N GLY A 71 -0.18 -20.88 11.44
CA GLY A 71 -0.32 -19.43 11.26
C GLY A 71 0.53 -18.60 12.22
N VAL A 72 1.55 -19.21 12.85
CA VAL A 72 2.51 -18.52 13.72
C VAL A 72 3.61 -17.92 12.84
N VAL A 73 3.74 -16.59 12.90
CA VAL A 73 4.70 -15.83 12.10
C VAL A 73 6.13 -16.04 12.61
N ASP A 74 7.09 -16.23 11.69
CA ASP A 74 8.51 -16.20 12.04
C ASP A 74 8.89 -14.79 12.48
N LYS A 75 9.28 -14.65 13.75
CA LYS A 75 9.58 -13.33 14.34
C LYS A 75 10.87 -12.70 13.80
N LYS A 76 11.82 -13.51 13.31
CA LYS A 76 13.11 -13.04 12.80
C LYS A 76 12.99 -12.65 11.34
N GLU A 77 12.25 -13.41 10.55
CA GLU A 77 12.01 -13.17 9.12
C GLU A 77 10.53 -13.35 8.80
N PRO A 78 9.64 -12.39 9.15
CA PRO A 78 8.20 -12.55 8.95
C PRO A 78 7.77 -12.46 7.48
N ILE A 79 8.69 -12.17 6.56
CA ILE A 79 8.41 -11.98 5.14
C ILE A 79 9.46 -12.70 4.30
N LEU A 80 9.00 -13.65 3.49
CA LEU A 80 9.79 -14.26 2.44
C LEU A 80 9.74 -13.36 1.19
N ILE A 81 10.90 -13.13 0.59
CA ILE A 81 11.04 -12.24 -0.56
C ILE A 81 11.77 -12.96 -1.68
N TYR A 82 11.14 -13.04 -2.85
CA TYR A 82 11.69 -13.74 -4.01
C TYR A 82 11.15 -13.17 -5.32
N TRP A 83 11.85 -13.45 -6.41
CA TRP A 83 11.43 -13.17 -7.78
C TRP A 83 10.45 -14.23 -8.27
N MET A 84 9.45 -13.79 -9.02
CA MET A 84 8.74 -14.55 -10.04
C MET A 84 9.21 -14.03 -11.40
N ARG A 85 10.01 -14.84 -12.10
CA ARG A 85 10.64 -14.46 -13.36
C ARG A 85 9.70 -14.69 -14.54
N TYR A 86 8.68 -13.86 -14.68
CA TYR A 86 7.75 -13.96 -15.80
C TYR A 86 8.38 -13.79 -17.18
N GLY A 87 9.54 -13.12 -17.28
CA GLY A 87 10.33 -13.11 -18.51
C GLY A 87 10.99 -14.45 -18.84
N ASP A 88 11.14 -15.33 -17.84
CA ASP A 88 11.88 -16.59 -17.91
C ASP A 88 11.00 -17.74 -17.37
N LYS A 89 9.93 -18.06 -18.10
CA LYS A 89 8.97 -19.16 -17.80
C LYS A 89 8.23 -19.08 -16.46
N GLY A 90 8.33 -17.98 -15.73
CA GLY A 90 7.64 -17.79 -14.46
C GLY A 90 8.31 -18.47 -13.26
N GLU A 91 9.59 -18.79 -13.37
CA GLU A 91 10.33 -19.48 -12.31
C GLU A 91 10.47 -18.63 -11.03
N LYS A 92 10.34 -19.28 -9.87
CA LYS A 92 10.63 -18.69 -8.57
C LYS A 92 12.15 -18.65 -8.36
N GLN A 93 12.70 -17.49 -8.00
CA GLN A 93 14.13 -17.35 -7.69
C GLN A 93 14.35 -16.46 -6.46
N ASP A 94 15.22 -16.88 -5.56
CA ASP A 94 15.58 -16.07 -4.39
C ASP A 94 16.30 -14.77 -4.77
N LEU A 95 16.15 -13.74 -3.92
CA LEU A 95 16.99 -12.55 -4.02
C LEU A 95 18.46 -12.90 -3.72
N SER A 96 19.37 -12.36 -4.51
CA SER A 96 20.79 -12.39 -4.15
C SER A 96 21.05 -11.59 -2.87
N TYR A 97 22.17 -11.88 -2.17
CA TYR A 97 22.54 -11.16 -0.95
C TYR A 97 22.55 -9.63 -1.15
N ILE A 98 23.10 -9.18 -2.27
CA ILE A 98 23.17 -7.76 -2.64
C ILE A 98 21.76 -7.17 -2.81
N GLN A 99 20.89 -7.85 -3.56
CA GLN A 99 19.51 -7.38 -3.79
C GLN A 99 18.73 -7.31 -2.47
N ARG A 100 18.90 -8.29 -1.60
CA ARG A 100 18.29 -8.33 -0.27
C ARG A 100 18.81 -7.21 0.62
N LYS A 101 20.10 -6.90 0.58
CA LYS A 101 20.72 -5.91 1.49
C LYS A 101 20.49 -4.46 1.05
N PHE A 102 20.41 -4.20 -0.27
CA PHE A 102 20.47 -2.84 -0.80
C PHE A 102 19.28 -2.43 -1.68
N ALA A 103 18.51 -3.37 -2.22
CA ALA A 103 17.42 -3.06 -3.15
C ALA A 103 16.04 -3.46 -2.59
N TYR A 104 15.67 -4.72 -2.73
CA TYR A 104 14.29 -5.19 -2.57
C TYR A 104 13.99 -5.81 -1.19
N GLY A 105 15.00 -5.91 -0.32
CA GLY A 105 14.80 -6.45 1.02
C GLY A 105 13.98 -5.54 1.93
N ILE A 106 13.44 -6.16 2.98
CA ILE A 106 12.70 -5.48 4.04
C ILE A 106 13.51 -5.57 5.34
N GLN A 107 13.66 -4.42 6.00
CA GLN A 107 14.04 -4.36 7.41
C GLN A 107 12.78 -4.51 8.24
N THR A 108 12.83 -5.42 9.21
CA THR A 108 11.70 -5.73 10.10
C THR A 108 12.03 -5.33 11.52
N LYS A 109 11.06 -4.73 12.20
CA LYS A 109 11.09 -4.52 13.65
C LYS A 109 9.76 -4.96 14.24
N GLN A 110 9.78 -5.92 15.17
CA GLN A 110 8.58 -6.27 15.92
C GLN A 110 8.21 -5.10 16.84
N ILE A 111 6.94 -4.67 16.80
CA ILE A 111 6.43 -3.54 17.61
C ILE A 111 5.38 -3.98 18.63
N ALA A 112 4.69 -5.11 18.39
CA ALA A 112 3.82 -5.78 19.36
C ALA A 112 3.67 -7.26 19.00
N LYS A 113 2.81 -7.99 19.72
CA LYS A 113 2.42 -9.36 19.34
C LYS A 113 1.75 -9.32 17.97
N ASP A 114 2.24 -10.12 17.02
CA ASP A 114 1.74 -10.21 15.64
C ASP A 114 1.68 -8.86 14.91
N GLN A 115 2.54 -7.91 15.28
CA GLN A 115 2.65 -6.61 14.63
C GLN A 115 4.11 -6.24 14.39
N TYR A 116 4.42 -5.90 13.14
CA TYR A 116 5.78 -5.58 12.70
C TYR A 116 5.78 -4.30 11.88
N GLU A 117 6.72 -3.41 12.19
CA GLU A 117 7.10 -2.33 11.30
C GLU A 117 8.07 -2.86 10.25
N LEU A 118 7.81 -2.52 8.99
CA LEU A 118 8.56 -2.92 7.82
C LEU A 118 9.09 -1.66 7.12
N ARG A 119 10.34 -1.71 6.66
CA ARG A 119 10.93 -0.65 5.83
C ARG A 119 11.71 -1.27 4.68
N PHE A 120 11.53 -0.74 3.47
CA PHE A 120 12.42 -1.10 2.37
C PHE A 120 13.86 -0.69 2.70
N VAL A 121 14.83 -1.57 2.45
CA VAL A 121 16.26 -1.25 2.63
C VAL A 121 16.67 -0.05 1.76
N SER A 122 16.06 0.10 0.59
CA SER A 122 16.28 1.16 -0.39
C SER A 122 15.51 2.45 -0.12
N HIS A 123 14.44 2.40 0.70
CA HIS A 123 13.62 3.57 1.01
C HIS A 123 13.07 3.52 2.44
N LYS A 124 13.88 3.98 3.39
CA LYS A 124 13.56 3.90 4.82
C LYS A 124 12.53 4.92 5.29
N LYS A 125 12.18 5.94 4.49
CA LYS A 125 11.30 7.04 4.93
C LYS A 125 9.81 6.67 4.91
N LEU A 126 9.43 5.58 4.26
CA LEU A 126 8.05 5.10 4.18
C LEU A 126 7.88 3.80 4.98
N PRO A 127 7.46 3.87 6.26
CA PRO A 127 7.16 2.67 7.02
C PRO A 127 5.89 2.00 6.51
N MET A 128 5.90 0.68 6.54
CA MET A 128 4.72 -0.16 6.33
C MET A 128 4.52 -1.04 7.58
N TYR A 129 3.33 -1.59 7.75
CA TYR A 129 2.97 -2.33 8.96
C TYR A 129 2.33 -3.66 8.60
N LEU A 130 2.96 -4.76 9.02
CA LEU A 130 2.39 -6.10 8.96
C LEU A 130 1.56 -6.34 10.21
N GLN A 131 0.27 -6.62 10.04
CA GLN A 131 -0.65 -6.93 11.13
C GLN A 131 -1.88 -7.68 10.61
N ARG A 132 -2.68 -8.25 11.52
CA ARG A 132 -3.96 -8.86 11.15
C ARG A 132 -5.00 -7.81 10.75
N GLY A 133 -5.73 -8.05 9.67
CA GLY A 133 -6.92 -7.31 9.30
C GLY A 133 -8.18 -7.85 9.96
N GLU A 134 -9.33 -7.28 9.61
CA GLU A 134 -10.65 -7.70 10.09
C GLU A 134 -11.01 -9.13 9.65
N ASP A 135 -10.47 -9.55 8.50
CA ASP A 135 -10.57 -10.91 7.98
C ASP A 135 -9.70 -11.94 8.73
N LYS A 136 -9.03 -11.52 9.81
CA LYS A 136 -8.11 -12.30 10.65
C LYS A 136 -6.85 -12.79 9.93
N LYS A 137 -6.62 -12.38 8.68
CA LYS A 137 -5.40 -12.66 7.92
C LYS A 137 -4.40 -11.53 8.07
N PHE A 138 -3.12 -11.82 7.87
CA PHE A 138 -2.09 -10.81 7.86
C PHE A 138 -2.10 -10.03 6.55
N HIS A 139 -1.98 -8.71 6.67
CA HIS A 139 -1.85 -7.78 5.56
C HIS A 139 -0.77 -6.76 5.87
N VAL A 140 -0.27 -6.10 4.82
CA VAL A 140 0.66 -4.99 4.95
C VAL A 140 -0.06 -3.69 4.67
N TYR A 141 0.08 -2.73 5.58
CA TYR A 141 -0.55 -1.41 5.49
C TYR A 141 0.49 -0.32 5.34
N VAL A 142 0.17 0.71 4.57
CA VAL A 142 0.98 1.94 4.43
C VAL A 142 0.09 3.16 4.54
N THR A 143 0.63 4.25 5.07
CA THR A 143 -0.05 5.54 5.05
C THR A 143 0.61 6.46 4.02
N VAL A 144 -0.15 6.84 2.99
CA VAL A 144 0.30 7.73 1.91
C VAL A 144 -0.78 8.75 1.65
N ASN A 145 -0.41 10.03 1.49
CA ASN A 145 -1.36 11.11 1.25
C ASN A 145 -2.53 11.13 2.27
N GLN A 146 -2.19 10.91 3.55
CA GLN A 146 -3.13 10.83 4.69
C GLN A 146 -4.15 9.68 4.63
N LYS A 147 -3.94 8.69 3.75
CA LYS A 147 -4.78 7.51 3.63
C LYS A 147 -4.05 6.27 4.05
N LYS A 148 -4.70 5.44 4.86
CA LYS A 148 -4.20 4.11 5.23
C LYS A 148 -4.68 3.09 4.20
N LEU A 149 -3.73 2.45 3.53
CA LEU A 149 -3.98 1.49 2.46
C LEU A 149 -3.49 0.11 2.87
N GLN A 150 -4.31 -0.92 2.67
CA GLN A 150 -3.84 -2.30 2.54
C GLN A 150 -3.18 -2.47 1.18
N ILE A 151 -1.88 -2.74 1.14
CA ILE A 151 -1.10 -2.78 -0.10
C ILE A 151 -1.46 -4.04 -0.89
N GLU A 152 -1.76 -3.88 -2.18
CA GLU A 152 -1.88 -4.98 -3.14
C GLU A 152 -0.64 -5.06 -4.03
N ARG A 153 -0.23 -3.90 -4.59
CA ARG A 153 0.85 -3.79 -5.57
C ARG A 153 1.63 -2.51 -5.36
N ILE A 154 2.95 -2.62 -5.43
CA ILE A 154 3.85 -1.49 -5.59
C ILE A 154 4.43 -1.55 -7.01
N PHE A 155 4.42 -0.42 -7.71
CA PHE A 155 5.04 -0.28 -9.00
C PHE A 155 6.08 0.85 -8.99
N VAL A 156 7.28 0.61 -9.49
CA VAL A 156 8.35 1.59 -9.56
C VAL A 156 8.64 1.92 -11.01
N ARG A 157 8.31 3.15 -11.43
CA ARG A 157 8.64 3.66 -12.76
C ARG A 157 10.12 4.04 -12.78
N ILE A 158 10.89 3.37 -13.64
CA ILE A 158 12.32 3.62 -13.81
C ILE A 158 12.60 3.96 -15.27
N GLU A 159 13.30 5.06 -15.51
CA GLU A 159 13.67 5.50 -16.85
C GLU A 159 15.15 5.88 -16.91
N GLY A 160 15.97 4.92 -17.33
CA GLY A 160 17.42 5.05 -17.36
C GLY A 160 18.07 4.98 -15.98
N GLY A 161 19.26 5.56 -15.87
CA GLY A 161 20.14 5.41 -14.71
C GLY A 161 21.03 4.17 -14.79
N SER A 162 21.75 3.90 -13.71
CA SER A 162 22.63 2.74 -13.59
C SER A 162 21.96 1.63 -12.78
N PHE A 163 22.54 0.42 -12.81
CA PHE A 163 22.07 -0.69 -11.98
C PHE A 163 22.03 -0.35 -10.48
N TRP A 164 22.98 0.46 -10.01
CA TRP A 164 23.10 0.85 -8.60
C TRP A 164 22.32 2.11 -8.24
N LEU A 165 22.10 2.99 -9.23
CA LEU A 165 21.39 4.26 -9.07
C LEU A 165 20.39 4.40 -10.23
N PRO A 166 19.24 3.71 -10.16
CA PRO A 166 18.19 3.85 -11.15
C PRO A 166 17.57 5.25 -11.05
N ASN A 167 17.17 5.79 -12.19
CA ASN A 167 16.41 7.04 -12.23
C ASN A 167 14.92 6.75 -12.02
N VAL A 168 14.48 6.81 -10.77
CA VAL A 168 13.09 6.54 -10.37
C VAL A 168 12.26 7.79 -10.62
N LYS A 169 11.23 7.68 -11.47
CA LYS A 169 10.31 8.80 -11.78
C LYS A 169 9.21 8.93 -10.75
N TYR A 170 8.64 7.79 -10.37
CA TYR A 170 7.64 7.71 -9.32
C TYR A 170 7.51 6.28 -8.80
N VAL A 171 6.90 6.17 -7.61
CA VAL A 171 6.39 4.93 -7.04
C VAL A 171 4.88 5.02 -7.02
N GLU A 172 4.21 3.99 -7.53
CA GLU A 172 2.77 3.83 -7.52
C GLU A 172 2.39 2.72 -6.53
N ILE A 173 1.48 3.01 -5.61
CA ILE A 173 1.00 2.09 -4.59
C ILE A 173 -0.49 1.88 -4.85
N LYS A 174 -0.85 0.69 -5.30
CA LYS A 174 -2.24 0.24 -5.43
C LYS A 174 -2.61 -0.57 -4.20
N GLY A 175 -3.78 -0.28 -3.65
CA GLY A 175 -4.29 -0.98 -2.48
C GLY A 175 -5.74 -0.65 -2.18
N MET A 176 -6.26 -1.26 -1.12
CA MET A 176 -7.60 -1.01 -0.60
C MET A 176 -7.52 0.04 0.52
N ASN A 177 -8.29 1.11 0.42
CA ASN A 177 -8.38 2.12 1.47
C ASN A 177 -9.17 1.56 2.66
N THR A 178 -8.57 1.53 3.84
CA THR A 178 -9.19 0.92 5.02
C THR A 178 -10.37 1.71 5.59
N ALA A 179 -10.62 2.94 5.11
CA ALA A 179 -11.72 3.77 5.59
C ALA A 179 -13.05 3.50 4.86
N ASN A 180 -13.00 2.98 3.63
CA ASN A 180 -14.18 2.85 2.78
C ASN A 180 -14.11 1.67 1.78
N ASP A 181 -13.12 0.80 1.92
CA ASP A 181 -12.86 -0.37 1.07
C ASP A 181 -12.70 -0.08 -0.43
N ALA A 182 -12.51 1.18 -0.81
CA ALA A 182 -12.27 1.56 -2.20
C ALA A 182 -10.85 1.15 -2.62
N VAL A 183 -10.73 0.54 -3.80
CA VAL A 183 -9.43 0.36 -4.45
C VAL A 183 -8.91 1.72 -4.89
N VAL A 184 -7.73 2.09 -4.41
CA VAL A 184 -7.08 3.36 -4.72
C VAL A 184 -5.66 3.12 -5.22
N VAL A 185 -5.18 4.09 -5.99
CA VAL A 185 -3.82 4.12 -6.51
C VAL A 185 -3.21 5.46 -6.12
N GLU A 186 -2.13 5.44 -5.35
CA GLU A 186 -1.41 6.64 -4.92
C GLU A 186 -0.05 6.68 -5.61
N ARG A 187 0.37 7.84 -6.12
CA ARG A 187 1.71 8.04 -6.68
C ARG A 187 2.54 8.96 -5.80
N ILE A 188 3.79 8.57 -5.57
CA ILE A 188 4.81 9.32 -4.85
C ILE A 188 5.92 9.63 -5.85
N LYS A 189 6.18 10.92 -6.12
CA LYS A 189 7.33 11.35 -6.90
C LYS A 189 8.60 11.23 -6.03
N VAL A 190 9.67 10.72 -6.63
CA VAL A 190 10.97 10.49 -5.97
C VAL A 190 11.94 11.59 -6.34
#